data_AF-A0A919CL68-F1
#
_entry.id   AF-A0A919CL68-F1
#
_cell.length_a   1.000
_cell.length_b   1.000
_cell.length_c   1.000
_cell.angle_alpha   90.00
_cell.angle_beta   90.00
_cell.angle_gamma   90.00
#
_symmetry.space_group_name_H-M   'P 1'
#
loop_
_entity.id
_entity.type
_entity.pdbx_description
1 polymer ?
#
loop_
_entity_poly.entity_id
_entity_poly.type
_entity_poly.pdbx_seq_one_letter_code
_entity_poly.pdbx_strand_id
1 'polypeptide(L)'
;MKTFFTPAPADSDRGAALTWTGAVVVVSLVAVTVAALMVIPVISNTSQQLGSLVGSGVVCSENADAQQPDSSGYADDSVPENYLEIYQEVGEDRGIPWNVLAGVGQVESHHGRWDGPGITEGHNDWGAAGPMQFGSLEGSAAGNSWGGEPIQSVDERPEEGYGVDGNDDGVVNVYDPADAIPAAADYLIAHGIEDDVREAIYGYNHAWWYVDDVLEWAERYAEGDYDTSGSMRTAVVCNLQEDGAPIGQAPDEVSQAVVDWALDQRGLPYVWGGTGPSGYDCSGLVMKAYESIGVTIPRISQDQWKFGPEIDQGEEQPGDLVFFDVQRAGEPPGPGHLGMVVGDGLMVEAWCTNCGPIAVREYDDPNRADIMGFTRPLEHPDVKSQLEAQG
;
A
#
# COMPACT_ATOMS: atom_id res chain seq x y z
N MET A 1 -82.38 22.66 -21.34
CA MET A 1 -83.40 21.68 -20.91
C MET A 1 -83.42 21.70 -19.39
N LYS A 2 -84.53 22.16 -18.81
CA LYS A 2 -85.09 21.91 -17.46
C LYS A 2 -84.14 21.50 -16.30
N THR A 3 -83.99 22.42 -15.34
CA THR A 3 -84.43 22.36 -13.91
C THR A 3 -83.57 21.51 -12.97
N PHE A 4 -82.79 22.15 -12.09
CA PHE A 4 -83.15 22.58 -10.72
C PHE A 4 -83.38 21.41 -9.76
N PHE A 5 -82.47 21.23 -8.81
CA PHE A 5 -82.83 20.86 -7.43
C PHE A 5 -81.77 21.34 -6.44
N THR A 6 -82.15 22.35 -5.68
CA THR A 6 -81.84 22.66 -4.27
C THR A 6 -82.74 23.87 -3.96
N PRO A 7 -83.32 24.02 -2.76
CA PRO A 7 -82.46 24.21 -1.59
C PRO A 7 -83.03 23.89 -0.17
N ALA A 8 -82.09 23.99 0.79
CA ALA A 8 -82.22 24.59 2.13
C ALA A 8 -82.69 23.72 3.32
N PRO A 9 -82.48 24.15 4.59
CA PRO A 9 -81.67 25.29 5.09
C PRO A 9 -80.72 24.91 6.25
N ALA A 10 -79.82 25.80 6.64
CA ALA A 10 -79.47 26.00 8.06
C ALA A 10 -78.76 27.35 8.24
N ASP A 11 -79.46 28.30 8.86
CA ASP A 11 -78.88 29.48 9.48
C ASP A 11 -78.64 29.18 10.96
N SER A 12 -77.42 29.39 11.45
CA SER A 12 -77.17 29.81 12.84
C SER A 12 -75.76 30.39 13.00
N ASP A 13 -75.72 31.71 13.09
CA ASP A 13 -74.97 32.55 14.03
C ASP A 13 -73.70 32.04 14.76
N ARG A 14 -72.68 32.91 14.68
CA ARG A 14 -71.78 33.40 15.76
C ARG A 14 -70.69 32.47 16.33
N GLY A 15 -69.46 32.86 15.98
CA GLY A 15 -68.51 33.37 16.97
C GLY A 15 -67.85 32.36 17.91
N ALA A 16 -66.66 31.91 17.55
CA ALA A 16 -65.66 31.50 18.53
C ALA A 16 -64.26 31.76 17.95
N ALA A 17 -63.47 32.45 18.74
CA ALA A 17 -62.09 32.76 18.50
C ALA A 17 -61.17 31.57 18.78
N LEU A 18 -59.93 31.72 18.30
CA LEU A 18 -58.68 31.11 18.78
C LEU A 18 -58.29 29.71 18.27
N THR A 19 -57.11 29.74 17.61
CA THR A 19 -56.10 28.67 17.44
C THR A 19 -56.52 27.51 16.54
N TRP A 20 -55.69 26.92 15.67
CA TRP A 20 -54.23 26.90 15.52
C TRP A 20 -53.93 26.36 14.10
N THR A 21 -52.73 26.65 13.59
CA THR A 21 -52.01 25.96 12.49
C THR A 21 -52.60 25.89 11.07
N GLY A 22 -51.93 26.61 10.17
CA GLY A 22 -51.31 26.02 8.98
C GLY A 22 -52.19 25.75 7.77
N ALA A 23 -52.11 26.62 6.76
CA ALA A 23 -51.35 26.32 5.53
C ALA A 23 -51.89 27.12 4.33
N VAL A 24 -50.91 27.60 3.55
CA VAL A 24 -50.95 27.96 2.13
C VAL A 24 -51.39 29.40 1.76
N VAL A 25 -50.50 30.01 0.97
CA VAL A 25 -50.59 31.25 0.17
C VAL A 25 -50.07 32.54 0.82
N VAL A 26 -48.74 32.61 1.05
CA VAL A 26 -47.94 33.83 0.77
C VAL A 26 -46.50 33.41 0.41
N VAL A 27 -46.19 33.22 -0.87
CA VAL A 27 -44.78 33.19 -1.33
C VAL A 27 -44.70 33.95 -2.64
N SER A 28 -44.54 35.27 -2.54
CA SER A 28 -44.06 36.16 -3.61
C SER A 28 -44.02 37.59 -3.07
N LEU A 29 -42.96 37.98 -2.33
CA LEU A 29 -42.46 39.37 -2.12
C LEU A 29 -41.40 39.50 -1.00
N VAL A 30 -40.41 38.59 -0.89
CA VAL A 30 -39.21 38.79 -0.01
C VAL A 30 -37.89 38.43 -0.75
N ALA A 31 -37.88 38.37 -2.08
CA ALA A 31 -36.71 37.90 -2.83
C ALA A 31 -35.71 38.99 -3.31
N VAL A 32 -35.80 40.27 -2.88
CA VAL A 32 -35.00 41.36 -3.51
C VAL A 32 -34.24 42.28 -2.52
N THR A 33 -34.11 41.95 -1.24
CA THR A 33 -33.31 42.78 -0.29
C THR A 33 -32.33 41.98 0.59
N VAL A 34 -31.73 40.91 0.06
CA VAL A 34 -30.57 40.21 0.70
C VAL A 34 -29.40 40.00 -0.28
N ALA A 35 -29.49 40.45 -1.53
CA ALA A 35 -28.41 40.37 -2.51
C ALA A 35 -27.56 41.65 -2.56
N ALA A 36 -26.92 42.01 -1.45
CA ALA A 36 -25.86 43.04 -1.42
C ALA A 36 -25.15 43.07 -0.04
N LEU A 37 -24.41 42.01 0.32
CA LEU A 37 -23.44 42.03 1.44
C LEU A 37 -22.56 40.76 1.47
N MET A 38 -21.93 40.38 0.35
CA MET A 38 -20.90 39.30 0.37
C MET A 38 -19.87 39.49 -0.74
N VAL A 39 -19.00 40.49 -0.64
CA VAL A 39 -17.66 40.49 -1.29
C VAL A 39 -16.72 41.37 -0.43
N ILE A 40 -15.45 40.92 -0.32
CA ILE A 40 -14.23 41.52 0.31
C ILE A 40 -13.96 41.07 1.78
N PRO A 41 -12.71 40.69 2.17
CA PRO A 41 -11.93 39.51 1.80
C PRO A 41 -11.54 38.70 3.07
N VAL A 42 -11.84 37.40 3.17
CA VAL A 42 -11.27 36.57 4.26
C VAL A 42 -9.91 36.05 3.80
N ILE A 43 -8.91 36.94 3.82
CA ILE A 43 -7.51 36.54 3.97
C ILE A 43 -7.24 36.48 5.48
N SER A 44 -6.50 35.46 5.91
CA SER A 44 -5.98 35.19 7.26
C SER A 44 -6.98 34.68 8.31
N ASN A 45 -7.17 33.36 8.38
CA ASN A 45 -7.22 32.62 9.66
C ASN A 45 -7.23 31.08 9.51
N THR A 46 -6.47 30.50 8.57
CA THR A 46 -6.28 29.03 8.51
C THR A 46 -5.30 28.50 9.58
N SER A 47 -4.63 29.36 10.34
CA SER A 47 -3.65 28.96 11.36
C SER A 47 -4.25 28.61 12.73
N GLN A 48 -5.57 28.56 12.90
CA GLN A 48 -6.21 28.20 14.19
C GLN A 48 -6.94 26.85 14.21
N GLN A 49 -6.97 26.10 13.11
CA GLN A 49 -7.39 24.69 13.13
C GLN A 49 -6.23 23.68 13.17
N LEU A 50 -4.99 24.14 13.05
CA LEU A 50 -3.78 23.33 13.30
C LEU A 50 -3.32 23.36 14.77
N GLY A 51 -3.88 24.27 15.59
CA GLY A 51 -3.48 24.44 16.99
C GLY A 51 -4.01 23.38 17.97
N SER A 52 -4.87 22.45 17.52
CA SER A 52 -5.43 21.40 18.39
C SER A 52 -4.80 20.02 18.19
N LEU A 53 -3.81 19.88 17.30
CA LEU A 53 -3.06 18.63 17.08
C LEU A 53 -1.68 18.62 17.76
N VAL A 54 -1.26 19.73 18.37
CA VAL A 54 0.00 19.84 19.12
C VAL A 54 -0.03 19.05 20.45
N GLY A 55 -1.18 18.50 20.83
CA GLY A 55 -1.34 17.68 22.05
C GLY A 55 -0.88 16.22 21.91
N SER A 56 -0.61 15.73 20.70
CA SER A 56 -0.28 14.32 20.43
C SER A 56 1.10 14.10 19.83
N GLY A 57 1.98 15.12 19.82
CA GLY A 57 3.37 14.96 19.36
C GLY A 57 3.56 14.70 17.87
N VAL A 58 2.50 14.76 17.05
CA VAL A 58 2.58 14.60 15.60
C VAL A 58 3.14 15.88 14.98
N VAL A 59 4.33 15.79 14.40
CA VAL A 59 4.92 16.84 13.56
C VAL A 59 4.92 16.36 12.12
N CYS A 60 3.99 16.85 11.31
CA CYS A 60 3.98 16.65 9.86
C CYS A 60 4.71 17.82 9.18
N SER A 61 5.65 17.54 8.27
CA SER A 61 6.26 18.56 7.42
C SER A 61 5.60 18.55 6.04
N GLU A 62 5.34 19.74 5.48
CA GLU A 62 4.80 19.91 4.12
C GLU A 62 5.89 19.80 3.04
N ASN A 63 5.52 19.16 1.93
CA ASN A 63 6.08 19.21 0.56
C ASN A 63 7.58 18.90 0.36
N ALA A 64 7.87 17.70 -0.15
CA ALA A 64 8.92 17.52 -1.14
C ALA A 64 8.24 17.30 -2.50
N ASP A 65 8.50 18.18 -3.47
CA ASP A 65 8.27 17.86 -4.87
C ASP A 65 8.94 16.50 -5.16
N ALA A 66 8.33 15.65 -6.00
CA ALA A 66 8.87 14.34 -6.39
C ALA A 66 10.20 14.53 -7.12
N GLN A 67 11.28 14.67 -6.37
CA GLN A 67 12.62 14.84 -6.88
C GLN A 67 13.09 13.48 -7.36
N GLN A 68 13.38 13.36 -8.66
CA GLN A 68 13.96 12.14 -9.23
C GLN A 68 15.24 11.78 -8.47
N PRO A 69 15.46 10.50 -8.11
CA PRO A 69 16.72 10.09 -7.51
C PRO A 69 17.87 10.28 -8.51
N ASP A 70 19.06 10.64 -8.00
CA ASP A 70 20.28 10.52 -8.78
C ASP A 70 20.57 9.04 -9.08
N SER A 71 21.19 8.73 -10.22
CA SER A 71 21.58 7.36 -10.55
C SER A 71 22.75 6.89 -9.71
N SER A 72 22.64 5.66 -9.17
CA SER A 72 23.76 5.04 -8.49
C SER A 72 24.82 4.62 -9.49
N GLY A 73 26.09 4.56 -9.05
CA GLY A 73 27.16 4.00 -9.88
C GLY A 73 26.89 2.55 -10.31
N TYR A 74 26.05 1.80 -9.55
CA TYR A 74 25.60 0.48 -9.97
C TYR A 74 24.61 0.55 -11.14
N ALA A 75 23.66 1.50 -11.12
CA ALA A 75 22.74 1.72 -12.23
C ALA A 75 23.49 2.06 -13.52
N ASP A 76 24.43 3.01 -13.45
CA ASP A 76 25.23 3.46 -14.59
C ASP A 76 26.04 2.31 -15.22
N ASP A 77 26.52 1.37 -14.39
CA ASP A 77 27.31 0.22 -14.85
C ASP A 77 26.45 -0.96 -15.34
N SER A 78 25.22 -1.12 -14.81
CA SER A 78 24.42 -2.34 -14.98
C SER A 78 23.19 -2.16 -15.86
N VAL A 79 22.64 -0.97 -16.03
CA VAL A 79 21.49 -0.71 -16.92
C VAL A 79 22.05 -0.35 -18.32
N PRO A 80 21.48 -0.86 -19.43
CA PRO A 80 21.91 -0.42 -20.75
C PRO A 80 21.70 1.10 -20.90
N GLU A 81 22.68 1.83 -21.46
CA GLU A 81 22.63 3.29 -21.60
C GLU A 81 21.33 3.78 -22.25
N ASN A 82 20.88 3.10 -23.32
CA ASN A 82 19.65 3.44 -24.02
C ASN A 82 18.38 3.16 -23.20
N TYR A 83 18.41 2.25 -22.23
CA TYR A 83 17.28 2.01 -21.32
C TYR A 83 17.30 3.01 -20.17
N LEU A 84 18.47 3.29 -19.60
CA LEU A 84 18.63 4.23 -18.49
C LEU A 84 18.17 5.64 -18.89
N GLU A 85 18.55 6.09 -20.08
CA GLU A 85 18.12 7.38 -20.64
C GLU A 85 16.58 7.45 -20.75
N ILE A 86 15.94 6.41 -21.29
CA ILE A 86 14.47 6.37 -21.42
C ILE A 86 13.79 6.31 -20.05
N TYR A 87 14.30 5.52 -19.08
CA TYR A 87 13.72 5.48 -17.75
C TYR A 87 13.74 6.85 -17.07
N GLN A 88 14.87 7.55 -17.16
CA GLN A 88 15.04 8.88 -16.56
C GLN A 88 14.15 9.92 -17.23
N GLU A 89 14.12 9.94 -18.57
CA GLU A 89 13.27 10.85 -19.34
C GLU A 89 11.79 10.61 -19.06
N VAL A 90 11.34 9.36 -19.12
CA VAL A 90 9.94 8.99 -18.85
C VAL A 90 9.58 9.27 -17.39
N GLY A 91 10.46 8.95 -16.44
CA GLY A 91 10.23 9.23 -15.02
C GLY A 91 10.05 10.73 -14.76
N GLU A 92 10.91 11.57 -15.35
CA GLU A 92 10.80 13.03 -15.26
C GLU A 92 9.51 13.54 -15.91
N ASP A 93 9.20 13.11 -17.14
CA ASP A 93 8.04 13.59 -17.91
C ASP A 93 6.70 13.12 -17.32
N ARG A 94 6.65 11.91 -16.77
CA ARG A 94 5.46 11.32 -16.15
C ARG A 94 5.34 11.61 -14.66
N GLY A 95 6.38 12.17 -14.04
CA GLY A 95 6.39 12.46 -12.61
C GLY A 95 6.36 11.19 -11.76
N ILE A 96 7.02 10.11 -12.19
CA ILE A 96 7.18 8.85 -11.44
C ILE A 96 8.66 8.50 -11.27
N PRO A 97 9.09 7.75 -10.23
CA PRO A 97 10.50 7.54 -9.98
C PRO A 97 11.10 6.63 -11.06
N TRP A 98 12.09 7.13 -11.79
CA TRP A 98 12.70 6.38 -12.88
C TRP A 98 13.27 5.03 -12.41
N ASN A 99 13.76 4.97 -11.17
CA ASN A 99 14.35 3.77 -10.60
C ASN A 99 13.29 2.68 -10.33
N VAL A 100 12.03 3.04 -10.08
CA VAL A 100 10.91 2.08 -9.99
C VAL A 100 10.61 1.48 -11.36
N LEU A 101 10.57 2.30 -12.42
CA LEU A 101 10.44 1.81 -13.80
C LEU A 101 11.60 0.91 -14.21
N ALA A 102 12.83 1.28 -13.83
CA ALA A 102 14.01 0.46 -14.04
C ALA A 102 13.91 -0.87 -13.28
N GLY A 103 13.39 -0.86 -12.05
CA GLY A 103 13.12 -2.07 -11.26
C GLY A 103 12.17 -3.03 -11.98
N VAL A 104 11.08 -2.53 -12.57
CA VAL A 104 10.17 -3.35 -13.41
C VAL A 104 10.93 -3.98 -14.57
N GLY A 105 11.65 -3.18 -15.38
CA GLY A 105 12.38 -3.74 -16.52
C GLY A 105 13.52 -4.69 -16.15
N GLN A 106 14.09 -4.54 -14.95
CA GLN A 106 15.08 -5.46 -14.41
C GLN A 106 14.47 -6.82 -14.09
N VAL A 107 13.33 -6.85 -13.39
CA VAL A 107 12.64 -8.09 -13.00
C VAL A 107 12.03 -8.80 -14.21
N GLU A 108 11.47 -8.04 -15.17
CA GLU A 108 10.81 -8.63 -16.33
C GLU A 108 11.78 -9.29 -17.32
N SER A 109 12.94 -8.67 -17.57
CA SER A 109 13.81 -9.12 -18.67
C SER A 109 15.27 -8.75 -18.53
N HIS A 110 15.70 -8.23 -17.38
CA HIS A 110 17.04 -7.68 -17.20
C HIS A 110 17.33 -6.59 -18.24
N HIS A 111 16.37 -5.68 -18.43
CA HIS A 111 16.38 -4.61 -19.43
C HIS A 111 16.54 -5.14 -20.86
N GLY A 112 15.75 -6.17 -21.20
CA GLY A 112 15.73 -6.81 -22.52
C GLY A 112 16.92 -7.73 -22.81
N ARG A 113 17.76 -8.03 -21.82
CA ARG A 113 19.01 -8.79 -22.03
C ARG A 113 18.91 -10.28 -21.75
N TRP A 114 17.86 -10.74 -21.07
CA TRP A 114 17.67 -12.18 -20.87
C TRP A 114 17.28 -12.88 -22.16
N ASP A 115 17.86 -14.06 -22.37
CA ASP A 115 17.42 -14.99 -23.41
C ASP A 115 16.18 -15.74 -22.88
N GLY A 116 14.99 -15.21 -23.17
CA GLY A 116 13.72 -15.76 -22.71
C GLY A 116 12.60 -15.56 -23.74
N PRO A 117 11.56 -16.42 -23.72
CA PRO A 117 10.46 -16.30 -24.66
C PRO A 117 9.72 -14.98 -24.48
N GLY A 118 9.33 -14.33 -25.57
CA GLY A 118 8.58 -13.08 -25.54
C GLY A 118 9.42 -11.82 -25.34
N ILE A 119 10.71 -11.88 -24.97
CA ILE A 119 11.48 -10.67 -24.65
C ILE A 119 11.83 -9.85 -25.89
N THR A 120 12.35 -10.49 -26.94
CA THR A 120 12.74 -9.83 -28.20
C THR A 120 11.87 -10.24 -29.39
N GLU A 121 11.15 -11.36 -29.28
CA GLU A 121 10.18 -11.84 -30.25
C GLU A 121 9.19 -12.82 -29.60
N GLY A 122 8.02 -12.98 -30.23
CA GLY A 122 6.99 -13.93 -29.81
C GLY A 122 6.34 -13.58 -28.48
N HIS A 123 5.96 -14.59 -27.71
CA HIS A 123 5.36 -14.44 -26.39
C HIS A 123 5.86 -15.54 -25.46
N ASN A 124 5.82 -15.27 -24.16
CA ASN A 124 5.97 -16.30 -23.14
C ASN A 124 4.68 -17.15 -23.02
N ASP A 125 4.70 -18.18 -22.18
CA ASP A 125 3.55 -19.11 -22.00
C ASP A 125 2.26 -18.44 -21.48
N TRP A 126 2.36 -17.18 -21.02
CA TRP A 126 1.24 -16.38 -20.52
C TRP A 126 0.77 -15.31 -21.53
N GLY A 127 1.39 -15.25 -22.71
CA GLY A 127 1.06 -14.29 -23.75
C GLY A 127 1.72 -12.92 -23.57
N ALA A 128 2.76 -12.81 -22.74
CA ALA A 128 3.48 -11.56 -22.54
C ALA A 128 4.64 -11.39 -23.54
N ALA A 129 4.86 -10.16 -24.00
CA ALA A 129 5.86 -9.80 -24.99
C ALA A 129 6.61 -8.50 -24.61
N GLY A 130 7.78 -8.30 -25.20
CA GLY A 130 8.64 -7.14 -25.01
C GLY A 130 9.52 -7.19 -23.75
N PRO A 131 10.45 -6.22 -23.61
CA PRO A 131 11.33 -6.13 -22.45
C PRO A 131 10.58 -5.78 -21.15
N MET A 132 9.36 -5.24 -21.25
CA MET A 132 8.50 -4.95 -20.10
C MET A 132 7.41 -6.02 -19.90
N GLN A 133 7.44 -7.11 -20.68
CA GLN A 133 6.53 -8.27 -20.61
C GLN A 133 5.05 -7.87 -20.50
N PHE A 134 4.54 -7.18 -21.53
CA PHE A 134 3.13 -6.83 -21.64
C PHE A 134 2.30 -7.95 -22.24
N GLY A 135 1.11 -8.20 -21.69
CA GLY A 135 0.10 -9.05 -22.33
C GLY A 135 -0.30 -8.51 -23.70
N SER A 136 0.14 -9.17 -24.77
CA SER A 136 -0.02 -8.69 -26.16
C SER A 136 -0.92 -9.59 -27.01
N LEU A 137 -1.72 -10.44 -26.37
CA LEU A 137 -2.64 -11.37 -27.02
C LEU A 137 -4.03 -11.27 -26.39
N GLU A 138 -5.06 -11.48 -27.20
CA GLU A 138 -6.43 -11.63 -26.70
C GLU A 138 -6.50 -12.83 -25.75
N GLY A 139 -6.92 -12.58 -24.51
CA GLY A 139 -6.95 -13.61 -23.46
C GLY A 139 -5.58 -13.95 -22.86
N SER A 140 -4.57 -13.10 -23.03
CA SER A 140 -3.32 -13.18 -22.27
C SER A 140 -3.63 -13.23 -20.76
N ALA A 141 -2.84 -14.02 -20.04
CA ALA A 141 -2.90 -14.13 -18.59
C ALA A 141 -1.87 -13.23 -17.89
N ALA A 142 -1.18 -12.36 -18.64
CA ALA A 142 -0.36 -11.31 -18.05
C ALA A 142 -1.25 -10.32 -17.29
N GLY A 143 -0.80 -9.83 -16.14
CA GLY A 143 -1.54 -8.85 -15.32
C GLY A 143 -1.69 -7.47 -15.96
N ASN A 144 -0.91 -7.22 -17.01
CA ASN A 144 -0.88 -5.99 -17.77
C ASN A 144 -1.33 -6.22 -19.23
N SER A 145 -1.68 -5.14 -19.95
CA SER A 145 -2.20 -5.25 -21.32
C SER A 145 -1.58 -4.22 -22.27
N TRP A 146 -1.01 -4.72 -23.37
CA TRP A 146 -0.52 -3.91 -24.48
C TRP A 146 -1.66 -3.25 -25.27
N GLY A 147 -2.80 -3.94 -25.37
CA GLY A 147 -3.98 -3.41 -26.06
C GLY A 147 -4.12 -3.76 -27.54
N GLY A 148 -3.27 -4.60 -28.11
CA GLY A 148 -3.36 -4.96 -29.52
C GLY A 148 -2.26 -5.92 -29.95
N GLU A 149 -1.99 -5.93 -31.25
CA GLU A 149 -0.88 -6.72 -31.79
C GLU A 149 0.46 -6.22 -31.23
N PRO A 150 1.46 -7.11 -31.04
CA PRO A 150 2.79 -6.72 -30.55
C PRO A 150 3.44 -5.58 -31.33
N ILE A 151 3.15 -5.49 -32.63
CA ILE A 151 3.62 -4.42 -33.52
C ILE A 151 2.43 -3.96 -34.36
N GLN A 152 2.07 -2.69 -34.29
CA GLN A 152 0.94 -2.12 -35.01
C GLN A 152 1.19 -0.66 -35.42
N SER A 153 0.50 -0.18 -36.45
CA SER A 153 0.50 1.25 -36.78
C SER A 153 -0.16 2.03 -35.64
N VAL A 154 0.33 3.24 -35.34
CA VAL A 154 -0.30 4.13 -34.36
C VAL A 154 -1.77 4.43 -34.70
N ASP A 155 -2.11 4.48 -36.00
CA ASP A 155 -3.48 4.70 -36.49
C ASP A 155 -4.42 3.50 -36.25
N GLU A 156 -3.86 2.32 -36.04
CA GLU A 156 -4.59 1.05 -35.86
C GLU A 156 -4.62 0.60 -34.40
N ARG A 157 -3.95 1.34 -33.51
CA ARG A 157 -3.88 1.06 -32.07
C ARG A 157 -5.28 1.13 -31.42
N PRO A 158 -5.70 0.08 -30.71
CA PRO A 158 -6.96 0.14 -29.96
C PRO A 158 -6.94 1.16 -28.81
N GLU A 159 -8.14 1.58 -28.39
CA GLU A 159 -8.31 2.48 -27.23
C GLU A 159 -7.98 1.78 -25.91
N GLU A 160 -8.21 0.47 -25.84
CA GLU A 160 -7.92 -0.37 -24.67
C GLU A 160 -6.44 -0.77 -24.65
N GLY A 161 -5.83 -0.78 -23.45
CA GLY A 161 -4.41 -1.12 -23.23
C GLY A 161 -3.46 0.09 -23.26
N TYR A 162 -2.18 -0.19 -23.03
CA TYR A 162 -1.18 0.84 -22.71
C TYR A 162 -0.11 1.05 -23.78
N GLY A 163 -0.16 0.33 -24.91
CA GLY A 163 0.78 0.54 -26.00
C GLY A 163 0.79 1.99 -26.49
N VAL A 164 1.98 2.56 -26.65
CA VAL A 164 2.23 3.95 -27.05
C VAL A 164 3.38 3.99 -28.04
N ASP A 165 3.31 4.93 -28.99
CA ASP A 165 4.40 5.29 -29.90
C ASP A 165 5.22 6.35 -29.17
N GLY A 166 6.24 5.92 -28.43
CA GLY A 166 6.98 6.79 -27.52
C GLY A 166 8.09 7.58 -28.19
N ASN A 167 8.51 7.16 -29.39
CA ASN A 167 9.53 7.84 -30.20
C ASN A 167 8.98 8.60 -31.42
N ASP A 168 7.65 8.65 -31.56
CA ASP A 168 6.91 9.29 -32.66
C ASP A 168 7.31 8.76 -34.06
N ASP A 169 7.61 7.47 -34.19
CA ASP A 169 7.99 6.84 -35.47
C ASP A 169 6.81 6.34 -36.31
N GLY A 170 5.60 6.40 -35.74
CA GLY A 170 4.34 5.97 -36.34
C GLY A 170 3.99 4.50 -36.08
N VAL A 171 4.79 3.78 -35.30
CA VAL A 171 4.61 2.38 -34.96
C VAL A 171 4.54 2.25 -33.43
N VAL A 172 3.62 1.40 -32.96
CA VAL A 172 3.53 0.98 -31.56
C VAL A 172 4.10 -0.44 -31.49
N ASN A 173 5.29 -0.59 -30.92
CA ASN A 173 6.08 -1.82 -30.92
C ASN A 173 6.47 -2.26 -29.50
N VAL A 174 5.86 -3.35 -29.01
CA VAL A 174 6.10 -3.88 -27.67
C VAL A 174 7.56 -4.30 -27.44
N TYR A 175 8.34 -4.58 -28.49
CA TYR A 175 9.76 -4.94 -28.38
C TYR A 175 10.71 -3.74 -28.43
N ASP A 176 10.21 -2.55 -28.78
CA ASP A 176 11.01 -1.32 -28.72
C ASP A 176 10.95 -0.75 -27.29
N PRO A 177 12.08 -0.63 -26.57
CA PRO A 177 12.08 0.00 -25.25
C PRO A 177 11.55 1.45 -25.27
N ALA A 178 11.68 2.16 -26.40
CA ALA A 178 11.13 3.52 -26.53
C ALA A 178 9.60 3.57 -26.48
N ASP A 179 8.93 2.46 -26.76
CA ASP A 179 7.47 2.33 -26.67
C ASP A 179 7.05 1.59 -25.38
N ALA A 180 7.77 0.52 -25.05
CA ALA A 180 7.45 -0.36 -23.92
C ALA A 180 7.65 0.32 -22.56
N ILE A 181 8.67 1.17 -22.40
CA ILE A 181 8.94 1.83 -21.11
C ILE A 181 7.89 2.92 -20.81
N PRO A 182 7.55 3.83 -21.74
CA PRO A 182 6.43 4.76 -21.53
C PRO A 182 5.10 4.04 -21.29
N ALA A 183 4.83 2.94 -21.99
CA ALA A 183 3.63 2.13 -21.74
C ALA A 183 3.57 1.59 -20.29
N ALA A 184 4.71 1.14 -19.75
CA ALA A 184 4.80 0.69 -18.36
C ALA A 184 4.58 1.83 -17.37
N ALA A 185 5.10 3.02 -17.66
CA ALA A 185 4.83 4.21 -16.87
C ALA A 185 3.34 4.59 -16.86
N ASP A 186 2.71 4.62 -18.03
CA ASP A 186 1.29 4.94 -18.17
C ASP A 186 0.41 3.89 -17.46
N TYR A 187 0.81 2.61 -17.50
CA TYR A 187 0.18 1.55 -16.70
C TYR A 187 0.25 1.86 -15.22
N LEU A 188 1.45 2.11 -14.67
CA LEU A 188 1.63 2.34 -13.24
C LEU A 188 0.88 3.59 -12.76
N ILE A 189 0.85 4.66 -13.56
CA ILE A 189 0.05 5.87 -13.27
C ILE A 189 -1.43 5.53 -13.19
N ALA A 190 -1.96 4.78 -14.18
CA ALA A 190 -3.36 4.39 -14.17
C ALA A 190 -3.75 3.49 -12.98
N HIS A 191 -2.76 2.82 -12.36
CA HIS A 191 -2.92 1.99 -11.18
C HIS A 191 -2.49 2.68 -9.88
N GLY A 192 -2.35 4.02 -9.90
CA GLY A 192 -2.20 4.80 -8.69
C GLY A 192 -0.80 4.83 -8.10
N ILE A 193 0.27 4.69 -8.89
CA ILE A 193 1.66 4.78 -8.38
C ILE A 193 1.96 6.11 -7.66
N GLU A 194 1.20 7.17 -7.96
CA GLU A 194 1.28 8.45 -7.25
C GLU A 194 0.68 8.43 -5.84
N ASP A 195 -0.11 7.40 -5.51
CA ASP A 195 -0.81 7.24 -4.24
C ASP A 195 -0.28 6.02 -3.46
N ASP A 196 -0.14 4.86 -4.12
CA ASP A 196 0.46 3.64 -3.58
C ASP A 196 1.31 2.93 -4.63
N VAL A 197 2.64 3.04 -4.46
CA VAL A 197 3.63 2.42 -5.35
C VAL A 197 3.53 0.90 -5.33
N ARG A 198 3.27 0.29 -4.17
CA ARG A 198 3.23 -1.16 -4.02
C ARG A 198 2.00 -1.75 -4.68
N GLU A 199 0.83 -1.12 -4.51
CA GLU A 199 -0.41 -1.54 -5.16
C GLU A 199 -0.33 -1.38 -6.68
N ALA A 200 0.27 -0.30 -7.17
CA ALA A 200 0.47 -0.10 -8.61
C ALA A 200 1.36 -1.18 -9.24
N ILE A 201 2.47 -1.53 -8.58
CA ILE A 201 3.36 -2.62 -9.02
C ILE A 201 2.65 -3.98 -8.86
N TYR A 202 1.84 -4.17 -7.82
CA TYR A 202 1.02 -5.38 -7.66
C TYR A 202 0.01 -5.51 -8.80
N GLY A 203 -0.59 -4.43 -9.27
CA GLY A 203 -1.45 -4.45 -10.46
C GLY A 203 -0.72 -5.05 -11.67
N TYR A 204 0.54 -4.70 -11.86
CA TYR A 204 1.34 -5.08 -13.03
C TYR A 204 1.50 -6.60 -13.20
N ASN A 205 1.77 -7.33 -12.10
CA ASN A 205 2.07 -8.78 -12.13
C ASN A 205 1.17 -9.65 -11.23
N HIS A 206 0.44 -9.05 -10.30
CA HIS A 206 -0.39 -9.70 -9.26
C HIS A 206 0.37 -10.63 -8.32
N ALA A 207 1.64 -10.31 -8.03
CA ALA A 207 2.43 -11.06 -7.09
C ALA A 207 3.22 -10.14 -6.15
N TRP A 208 3.06 -10.34 -4.84
CA TRP A 208 3.79 -9.53 -3.85
C TRP A 208 5.30 -9.76 -3.86
N TRP A 209 5.78 -10.97 -4.23
CA TRP A 209 7.22 -11.20 -4.42
C TRP A 209 7.79 -10.36 -5.57
N TYR A 210 6.99 -10.11 -6.61
CA TYR A 210 7.38 -9.26 -7.73
C TYR A 210 7.48 -7.79 -7.29
N VAL A 211 6.52 -7.32 -6.49
CA VAL A 211 6.56 -5.97 -5.89
C VAL A 211 7.85 -5.76 -5.10
N ASP A 212 8.18 -6.73 -4.24
CA ASP A 212 9.37 -6.65 -3.40
C ASP A 212 10.66 -6.69 -4.24
N ASP A 213 10.74 -7.56 -5.26
CA ASP A 213 11.89 -7.60 -6.18
C ASP A 213 12.08 -6.28 -6.94
N VAL A 214 10.99 -5.69 -7.45
CA VAL A 214 11.03 -4.40 -8.18
C VAL A 214 11.56 -3.29 -7.27
N LEU A 215 11.06 -3.19 -6.04
CA LEU A 215 11.46 -2.15 -5.11
C LEU A 215 12.90 -2.35 -4.62
N GLU A 216 13.34 -3.59 -4.41
CA GLU A 216 14.73 -3.90 -4.07
C GLU A 216 15.70 -3.47 -5.19
N TRP A 217 15.32 -3.66 -6.45
CA TRP A 217 16.10 -3.15 -7.59
C TRP A 217 16.05 -1.62 -7.69
N ALA A 218 14.89 -1.02 -7.47
CA ALA A 218 14.73 0.43 -7.48
C ALA A 218 15.62 1.13 -6.43
N GLU A 219 15.73 0.57 -5.22
CA GLU A 219 16.65 1.06 -4.19
C GLU A 219 18.11 0.98 -4.63
N ARG A 220 18.51 -0.13 -5.27
CA ARG A 220 19.89 -0.29 -5.79
C ARG A 220 20.23 0.69 -6.90
N TYR A 221 19.24 1.10 -7.69
CA TYR A 221 19.46 2.00 -8.82
C TYR A 221 19.56 3.48 -8.43
N ALA A 222 19.05 3.85 -7.25
CA ALA A 222 19.16 5.21 -6.74
C ALA A 222 20.44 5.44 -5.93
N GLU A 223 21.03 6.62 -6.04
CA GLU A 223 22.16 7.03 -5.20
C GLU A 223 21.68 7.47 -3.81
N GLY A 224 22.38 7.03 -2.75
CA GLY A 224 22.08 7.39 -1.36
C GLY A 224 21.02 6.51 -0.70
N ASP A 225 20.52 6.95 0.46
CA ASP A 225 19.44 6.28 1.19
C ASP A 225 18.09 6.66 0.55
N TYR A 226 17.90 6.30 -0.73
CA TYR A 226 16.63 6.51 -1.42
C TYR A 226 15.62 5.46 -0.97
N ASP A 227 14.68 5.89 -0.14
CA ASP A 227 13.62 5.05 0.38
C ASP A 227 12.49 4.93 -0.64
N THR A 228 12.37 3.77 -1.29
CA THR A 228 11.27 3.51 -2.23
C THR A 228 9.91 3.35 -1.54
N SER A 229 9.90 3.19 -0.20
CA SER A 229 8.69 3.29 0.62
C SER A 229 8.25 4.75 0.84
N GLY A 230 9.06 5.71 0.42
CA GLY A 230 8.83 7.15 0.57
C GLY A 230 9.01 7.96 -0.72
N SER A 231 8.09 7.83 -1.68
CA SER A 231 7.67 8.89 -2.64
C SER A 231 6.68 8.28 -3.64
N MET A 232 5.50 8.81 -3.91
CA MET A 232 5.11 10.21 -4.12
C MET A 232 3.74 10.46 -3.44
N ARG A 233 3.42 11.70 -3.07
CA ARG A 233 2.33 12.10 -2.14
C ARG A 233 2.35 11.60 -0.69
N THR A 234 3.10 10.58 -0.30
CA THR A 234 3.20 10.23 1.13
C THR A 234 4.26 11.06 1.85
N ALA A 235 4.03 12.37 1.95
CA ALA A 235 4.63 13.20 3.00
C ALA A 235 3.73 13.21 4.24
N VAL A 236 3.46 12.02 4.77
CA VAL A 236 3.20 11.83 6.20
C VAL A 236 3.86 10.51 6.57
N VAL A 237 4.94 10.54 7.37
CA VAL A 237 5.31 9.35 8.16
C VAL A 237 4.24 9.20 9.23
N CYS A 238 3.10 8.67 8.83
CA CYS A 238 2.18 7.94 9.66
C CYS A 238 2.25 6.54 9.06
N ASN A 239 2.73 5.55 9.80
CA ASN A 239 2.55 4.17 9.38
C ASN A 239 1.04 3.91 9.29
N LEU A 240 0.50 3.55 8.13
CA LEU A 240 -0.93 3.28 7.91
C LEU A 240 -1.17 1.81 7.46
N GLN A 241 -2.40 1.35 7.68
CA GLN A 241 -3.08 0.13 7.25
C GLN A 241 -3.54 0.28 5.80
N GLU A 242 -3.99 -0.81 5.17
CA GLU A 242 -4.46 -0.85 3.77
C GLU A 242 -5.70 0.01 3.46
N ASP A 243 -6.43 0.53 4.47
CA ASP A 243 -7.54 1.48 4.30
C ASP A 243 -7.15 2.95 4.61
N GLY A 244 -5.89 3.21 4.95
CA GLY A 244 -5.39 4.51 5.38
C GLY A 244 -5.54 4.82 6.88
N ALA A 245 -5.93 3.85 7.74
CA ALA A 245 -5.89 4.00 9.20
C ALA A 245 -4.49 3.71 9.77
N PRO A 246 -4.01 4.29 10.87
CA PRO A 246 -2.63 4.06 11.35
C PRO A 246 -2.32 2.61 11.83
N ILE A 247 -1.06 2.15 11.67
CA ILE A 247 -0.47 1.04 12.47
C ILE A 247 -0.82 1.33 13.92
N GLY A 248 -1.30 0.30 14.63
CA GLY A 248 -1.81 0.46 15.98
C GLY A 248 -0.73 1.01 16.90
N GLN A 249 -1.08 1.94 17.77
CA GLN A 249 -0.20 2.33 18.86
C GLN A 249 -0.21 1.22 19.90
N ALA A 250 0.98 0.75 20.28
CA ALA A 250 1.12 -0.20 21.38
C ALA A 250 0.64 0.44 22.70
N PRO A 251 0.19 -0.36 23.68
CA PRO A 251 -0.43 0.17 24.91
C PRO A 251 0.52 1.02 25.78
N ASP A 252 1.83 0.84 25.62
CA ASP A 252 2.87 1.53 26.38
C ASP A 252 4.19 1.64 25.58
N GLU A 253 5.13 2.44 26.09
CA GLU A 253 6.42 2.71 25.45
C GLU A 253 7.30 1.46 25.28
N VAL A 254 7.19 0.48 26.20
CA VAL A 254 7.97 -0.75 26.14
C VAL A 254 7.48 -1.62 25.01
N SER A 255 6.16 -1.80 24.91
CA SER A 255 5.50 -2.51 23.83
C SER A 255 5.77 -1.83 22.49
N GLN A 256 5.73 -0.49 22.45
CA GLN A 256 6.01 0.27 21.22
C GLN A 256 7.45 0.07 20.74
N ALA A 257 8.44 0.11 21.64
CA ALA A 257 9.84 -0.09 21.28
C ALA A 257 10.11 -1.50 20.68
N VAL A 258 9.40 -2.52 21.14
CA VAL A 258 9.47 -3.88 20.57
C VAL A 258 8.90 -3.90 19.15
N VAL A 259 7.75 -3.28 18.95
CA VAL A 259 7.08 -3.18 17.65
C VAL A 259 7.94 -2.39 16.65
N ASP A 260 8.44 -1.23 17.05
CA ASP A 260 9.28 -0.37 16.21
C ASP A 260 10.53 -1.11 15.75
N TRP A 261 11.21 -1.80 16.67
CA TRP A 261 12.40 -2.57 16.32
C TRP A 261 12.10 -3.68 15.30
N ALA A 262 10.96 -4.37 15.44
CA ALA A 262 10.56 -5.41 14.50
C ALA A 262 10.22 -4.83 13.12
N LEU A 263 9.55 -3.67 13.08
CA LEU A 263 9.23 -2.93 11.84
C LEU A 263 10.50 -2.40 11.15
N ASP A 264 11.55 -2.06 11.89
CA ASP A 264 12.84 -1.64 11.32
C ASP A 264 13.57 -2.78 10.59
N GLN A 265 13.16 -4.04 10.77
CA GLN A 265 13.76 -5.18 10.08
C GLN A 265 13.10 -5.48 8.73
N ARG A 266 12.07 -4.72 8.34
CA ARG A 266 11.41 -4.88 7.03
C ARG A 266 12.42 -4.73 5.89
N GLY A 267 12.21 -5.48 4.81
CA GLY A 267 13.15 -5.54 3.68
C GLY A 267 14.32 -6.54 3.88
N LEU A 268 14.65 -6.95 5.11
CA LEU A 268 15.66 -7.98 5.33
C LEU A 268 15.15 -9.37 4.92
N PRO A 269 16.01 -10.28 4.43
CA PRO A 269 15.58 -11.58 3.95
C PRO A 269 15.21 -12.54 5.09
N TYR A 270 14.31 -13.48 4.80
CA TYR A 270 14.14 -14.65 5.65
C TYR A 270 15.39 -15.54 5.58
N VAL A 271 15.96 -15.87 6.75
CA VAL A 271 17.08 -16.81 6.87
C VAL A 271 16.68 -17.90 7.84
N TRP A 272 16.63 -19.15 7.38
CA TRP A 272 16.33 -20.29 8.26
C TRP A 272 17.35 -20.39 9.40
N GLY A 273 16.90 -20.34 10.65
CA GLY A 273 17.77 -20.29 11.82
C GLY A 273 18.33 -18.88 12.12
N GLY A 274 17.98 -17.88 11.31
CA GLY A 274 18.51 -16.52 11.35
C GLY A 274 18.10 -15.75 12.61
N THR A 275 19.04 -14.99 13.15
CA THR A 275 18.85 -14.09 14.31
C THR A 275 19.55 -12.74 14.09
N GLY A 276 19.73 -12.36 12.82
CA GLY A 276 20.37 -11.11 12.39
C GLY A 276 21.90 -11.17 12.27
N PRO A 277 22.51 -10.06 11.81
CA PRO A 277 21.83 -8.86 11.30
C PRO A 277 21.40 -8.98 9.83
N SER A 278 21.92 -9.95 9.08
CA SER A 278 21.68 -10.07 7.63
C SER A 278 20.35 -10.77 7.26
N GLY A 279 19.45 -10.97 8.21
CA GLY A 279 18.19 -11.70 8.04
C GLY A 279 17.80 -12.54 9.25
N TYR A 280 16.51 -12.87 9.32
CA TYR A 280 15.88 -13.50 10.48
C TYR A 280 14.95 -14.64 10.03
N ASP A 281 14.70 -15.63 10.89
CA ASP A 281 13.49 -16.45 10.77
C ASP A 281 12.37 -15.89 11.66
N CYS A 282 11.16 -16.45 11.57
CA CYS A 282 9.97 -15.99 12.28
C CYS A 282 10.20 -15.75 13.77
N SER A 283 10.60 -16.80 14.47
CA SER A 283 10.88 -16.76 15.90
C SER A 283 12.15 -15.97 16.25
N GLY A 284 13.13 -15.92 15.36
CA GLY A 284 14.36 -15.15 15.52
C GLY A 284 14.16 -13.64 15.42
N LEU A 285 13.27 -13.17 14.55
CA LEU A 285 12.85 -11.78 14.45
C LEU A 285 12.22 -11.32 15.76
N VAL A 286 11.20 -12.05 16.23
CA VAL A 286 10.48 -11.72 17.46
C VAL A 286 11.38 -11.82 18.69
N MET A 287 12.23 -12.84 18.77
CA MET A 287 13.21 -12.96 19.86
C MET A 287 14.12 -11.74 19.94
N LYS A 288 14.58 -11.23 18.78
CA LYS A 288 15.48 -10.08 18.72
C LYS A 288 14.77 -8.73 18.97
N ALA A 289 13.49 -8.62 18.61
CA ALA A 289 12.64 -7.51 19.04
C ALA A 289 12.48 -7.48 20.56
N TYR A 290 12.28 -8.66 21.16
CA TYR A 290 12.45 -8.96 22.58
C TYR A 290 13.74 -8.35 23.17
N GLU A 291 14.84 -8.79 22.59
CA GLU A 291 16.17 -8.53 23.10
C GLU A 291 16.57 -7.05 23.00
N SER A 292 15.98 -6.29 22.06
CA SER A 292 16.27 -4.86 21.87
C SER A 292 15.90 -4.00 23.09
N ILE A 293 14.89 -4.42 23.85
CA ILE A 293 14.47 -3.82 25.13
C ILE A 293 15.06 -4.57 26.35
N GLY A 294 16.07 -5.42 26.13
CA GLY A 294 16.71 -6.19 27.19
C GLY A 294 15.89 -7.35 27.74
N VAL A 295 14.86 -7.81 27.02
CA VAL A 295 14.02 -8.94 27.41
C VAL A 295 14.37 -10.18 26.60
N THR A 296 14.64 -11.29 27.29
CA THR A 296 14.88 -12.58 26.67
C THR A 296 13.60 -13.41 26.65
N ILE A 297 13.23 -13.91 25.47
CA ILE A 297 12.19 -14.90 25.25
C ILE A 297 12.78 -16.16 24.57
N PRO A 298 12.09 -17.31 24.55
CA PRO A 298 12.60 -18.53 23.91
C PRO A 298 12.89 -18.37 22.42
N ARG A 299 13.81 -19.20 21.89
CA ARG A 299 14.29 -19.08 20.50
C ARG A 299 13.31 -19.59 19.44
N ILE A 300 12.55 -20.66 19.73
CA ILE A 300 11.74 -21.36 18.73
C ILE A 300 10.25 -21.06 18.92
N SER A 301 9.48 -21.08 17.84
CA SER A 301 8.04 -20.77 17.84
C SER A 301 7.25 -21.60 18.83
N GLN A 302 7.54 -22.89 18.93
CA GLN A 302 6.82 -23.81 19.83
C GLN A 302 7.05 -23.52 21.32
N ASP A 303 8.19 -22.93 21.67
CA ASP A 303 8.48 -22.54 23.04
C ASP A 303 8.00 -21.11 23.32
N GLN A 304 8.03 -20.22 22.33
CA GLN A 304 7.41 -18.89 22.44
C GLN A 304 5.90 -19.00 22.69
N TRP A 305 5.22 -19.94 22.00
CA TRP A 305 3.80 -20.26 22.22
C TRP A 305 3.50 -20.66 23.66
N LYS A 306 4.35 -21.50 24.28
CA LYS A 306 4.17 -21.94 25.67
C LYS A 306 4.59 -20.90 26.70
N PHE A 307 5.36 -19.90 26.28
CA PHE A 307 5.95 -18.90 27.15
C PHE A 307 5.02 -17.71 27.36
N GLY A 308 4.42 -17.19 26.29
CA GLY A 308 3.49 -16.08 26.41
C GLY A 308 2.16 -16.51 27.05
N PRO A 309 1.60 -15.72 27.99
CA PRO A 309 0.20 -15.84 28.36
C PRO A 309 -0.71 -15.79 27.12
N GLU A 310 -1.57 -16.79 26.95
CA GLU A 310 -2.58 -16.81 25.88
C GLU A 310 -3.60 -15.69 26.08
N ILE A 311 -4.05 -15.08 24.99
CA ILE A 311 -5.11 -14.06 24.98
C ILE A 311 -6.24 -14.47 24.04
N ASP A 312 -7.45 -14.01 24.35
CA ASP A 312 -8.62 -14.26 23.52
C ASP A 312 -8.51 -13.48 22.20
N GLN A 313 -8.97 -14.07 21.10
CA GLN A 313 -9.00 -13.41 19.79
C GLN A 313 -9.90 -12.16 19.85
N GLY A 314 -9.40 -11.05 19.32
CA GLY A 314 -9.98 -9.71 19.40
C GLY A 314 -9.47 -8.88 20.60
N GLU A 315 -8.64 -9.46 21.47
CA GLU A 315 -7.96 -8.72 22.56
C GLU A 315 -6.48 -8.43 22.26
N GLU A 316 -5.98 -8.86 21.10
CA GLU A 316 -4.63 -8.60 20.65
C GLU A 316 -4.34 -7.12 20.46
N GLN A 317 -3.10 -6.75 20.75
CA GLN A 317 -2.57 -5.40 20.69
C GLN A 317 -1.20 -5.42 20.03
N PRO A 318 -0.72 -4.29 19.48
CA PRO A 318 0.62 -4.19 18.94
C PRO A 318 1.67 -4.65 19.97
N GLY A 319 2.51 -5.61 19.56
CA GLY A 319 3.51 -6.27 20.41
C GLY A 319 3.14 -7.70 20.83
N ASP A 320 1.85 -8.07 20.73
CA ASP A 320 1.41 -9.45 20.91
C ASP A 320 1.86 -10.34 19.76
N LEU A 321 1.84 -11.66 19.96
CA LEU A 321 2.27 -12.63 18.96
C LEU A 321 1.07 -13.43 18.46
N VAL A 322 1.00 -13.62 17.14
CA VAL A 322 0.02 -14.48 16.48
C VAL A 322 0.72 -15.73 15.96
N PHE A 323 0.11 -16.91 16.16
CA PHE A 323 0.71 -18.20 15.83
C PHE A 323 -0.14 -18.99 14.85
N PHE A 324 0.49 -19.78 13.98
CA PHE A 324 -0.18 -20.50 12.89
C PHE A 324 0.14 -21.99 12.88
N ASP A 325 -0.86 -22.81 12.52
CA ASP A 325 -0.71 -24.27 12.38
C ASP A 325 -0.07 -24.62 11.04
N VAL A 326 1.23 -24.35 10.95
CA VAL A 326 2.05 -24.70 9.80
C VAL A 326 2.82 -25.97 10.11
N GLN A 327 2.43 -27.09 9.52
CA GLN A 327 3.11 -28.36 9.74
C GLN A 327 4.32 -28.50 8.81
N ARG A 328 5.53 -28.61 9.38
CA ARG A 328 6.76 -28.91 8.64
C ARG A 328 7.33 -30.27 9.04
N ALA A 329 7.78 -31.02 8.06
CA ALA A 329 8.29 -32.37 8.27
C ALA A 329 9.53 -32.36 9.18
N GLY A 330 9.42 -33.00 10.35
CA GLY A 330 10.51 -33.10 11.33
C GLY A 330 10.47 -32.06 12.46
N GLU A 331 9.51 -31.15 12.48
CA GLU A 331 9.31 -30.22 13.58
C GLU A 331 8.53 -30.85 14.76
N PRO A 332 8.80 -30.43 16.01
CA PRO A 332 8.01 -30.86 17.15
C PRO A 332 6.57 -30.31 17.07
N PRO A 333 5.59 -30.95 17.74
CA PRO A 333 4.22 -30.47 17.77
C PRO A 333 4.13 -29.03 18.31
N GLY A 334 3.40 -28.18 17.59
CA GLY A 334 3.20 -26.77 17.93
C GLY A 334 3.12 -25.91 16.66
N PRO A 335 3.13 -24.58 16.81
CA PRO A 335 3.08 -23.67 15.67
C PRO A 335 4.38 -23.72 14.86
N GLY A 336 4.26 -23.90 13.54
CA GLY A 336 5.38 -23.82 12.61
C GLY A 336 5.66 -22.41 12.08
N HIS A 337 4.83 -21.43 12.45
CA HIS A 337 5.06 -20.02 12.16
C HIS A 337 4.44 -19.10 13.23
N LEU A 338 4.99 -17.89 13.32
CA LEU A 338 4.45 -16.78 14.12
C LEU A 338 4.83 -15.43 13.52
N GLY A 339 4.05 -14.41 13.85
CA GLY A 339 4.37 -13.01 13.62
C GLY A 339 4.06 -12.17 14.86
N MET A 340 4.45 -10.90 14.80
CA MET A 340 4.13 -9.91 15.84
C MET A 340 3.02 -9.00 15.34
N VAL A 341 1.93 -8.91 16.10
CA VAL A 341 0.81 -7.99 15.84
C VAL A 341 1.35 -6.56 15.86
N VAL A 342 1.01 -5.79 14.84
CA VAL A 342 1.38 -4.36 14.71
C VAL A 342 0.14 -3.47 14.54
N GLY A 343 -1.02 -4.07 14.29
CA GLY A 343 -2.28 -3.35 14.13
C GLY A 343 -3.44 -4.34 14.02
N ASP A 344 -4.64 -3.81 13.89
CA ASP A 344 -5.84 -4.62 13.68
C ASP A 344 -5.70 -5.43 12.39
N GLY A 345 -5.79 -6.76 12.49
CA GLY A 345 -5.57 -7.67 11.35
C GLY A 345 -4.12 -7.74 10.85
N LEU A 346 -3.18 -6.95 11.36
CA LEU A 346 -1.82 -6.82 10.79
C LEU A 346 -0.71 -7.39 11.69
N MET A 347 0.24 -8.09 11.08
CA MET A 347 1.48 -8.53 11.73
C MET A 347 2.72 -8.20 10.91
N VAL A 348 3.85 -7.97 11.58
CA VAL A 348 5.18 -8.07 10.98
C VAL A 348 5.68 -9.50 11.09
N GLU A 349 6.17 -10.07 9.99
CA GLU A 349 6.62 -11.46 9.95
C GLU A 349 7.86 -11.69 9.09
N ALA A 350 8.58 -12.77 9.41
CA ALA A 350 9.57 -13.40 8.54
C ALA A 350 9.05 -14.79 8.16
N TRP A 351 8.46 -14.95 6.98
CA TRP A 351 7.68 -16.16 6.63
C TRP A 351 8.53 -17.34 6.11
N CYS A 352 9.26 -17.14 5.00
CA CYS A 352 9.99 -18.22 4.33
C CYS A 352 11.06 -17.70 3.36
N THR A 353 12.07 -18.53 3.05
CA THR A 353 13.24 -18.17 2.21
C THR A 353 12.89 -17.62 0.82
N ASN A 354 11.78 -18.06 0.21
CA ASN A 354 11.37 -17.64 -1.14
C ASN A 354 9.99 -16.98 -1.13
N CYS A 355 9.60 -16.37 -0.02
CA CYS A 355 8.29 -15.77 0.14
C CYS A 355 8.37 -14.25 0.31
N GLY A 356 9.48 -13.64 -0.12
CA GLY A 356 9.77 -12.23 0.09
C GLY A 356 10.48 -11.93 1.42
N PRO A 357 10.88 -10.66 1.61
CA PRO A 357 11.54 -10.19 2.81
C PRO A 357 10.58 -10.13 4.01
N ILE A 358 11.13 -9.71 5.14
CA ILE A 358 10.35 -9.33 6.32
C ILE A 358 9.43 -8.18 5.93
N ALA A 359 8.14 -8.33 6.22
CA ALA A 359 7.10 -7.39 5.81
C ALA A 359 5.94 -7.37 6.80
N VAL A 360 5.10 -6.34 6.70
CA VAL A 360 3.78 -6.30 7.35
C VAL A 360 2.78 -6.98 6.43
N ARG A 361 1.94 -7.87 6.97
CA ARG A 361 0.88 -8.55 6.24
C ARG A 361 -0.34 -8.82 7.12
N GLU A 362 -1.50 -9.01 6.51
CA GLU A 362 -2.76 -9.35 7.18
C GLU A 362 -2.78 -10.75 7.84
N TYR A 363 -2.66 -10.90 9.16
CA TYR A 363 -2.68 -12.25 9.75
C TYR A 363 -4.02 -13.00 9.58
N ASP A 364 -5.10 -12.32 9.26
CA ASP A 364 -6.45 -12.88 9.10
C ASP A 364 -6.89 -13.11 7.63
N ASP A 365 -5.98 -12.99 6.67
CA ASP A 365 -6.22 -13.34 5.26
C ASP A 365 -6.75 -14.78 5.14
N PRO A 366 -7.91 -15.00 4.47
CA PRO A 366 -8.52 -16.32 4.32
C PRO A 366 -7.67 -17.33 3.53
N ASN A 367 -6.62 -16.88 2.84
CA ASN A 367 -5.69 -17.73 2.08
C ASN A 367 -4.48 -18.19 2.89
N ARG A 368 -4.35 -17.78 4.17
CA ARG A 368 -3.27 -18.21 5.07
C ARG A 368 -3.60 -19.49 5.83
N ALA A 369 -2.57 -20.01 6.52
CA ALA A 369 -2.74 -21.11 7.46
C ALA A 369 -3.64 -20.69 8.64
N ASP A 370 -4.30 -21.68 9.25
CA ASP A 370 -5.19 -21.43 10.38
C ASP A 370 -4.43 -20.83 11.57
N ILE A 371 -4.99 -19.77 12.15
CA ILE A 371 -4.51 -19.16 13.39
C ILE A 371 -4.73 -20.16 14.54
N MET A 372 -3.65 -20.49 15.24
CA MET A 372 -3.69 -21.30 16.46
C MET A 372 -4.12 -20.48 17.68
N GLY A 373 -3.71 -19.21 17.74
CA GLY A 373 -4.04 -18.28 18.80
C GLY A 373 -3.01 -17.18 18.96
N PHE A 374 -3.19 -16.40 20.01
CA PHE A 374 -2.41 -15.20 20.31
C PHE A 374 -1.77 -15.30 21.70
N THR A 375 -0.62 -14.66 21.90
CA THR A 375 0.00 -14.55 23.23
C THR A 375 0.52 -13.15 23.50
N ARG A 376 0.62 -12.77 24.77
CA ARG A 376 1.18 -11.49 25.24
C ARG A 376 2.45 -11.69 26.09
N PRO A 377 3.65 -11.88 25.49
CA PRO A 377 4.86 -12.19 26.24
C PRO A 377 5.27 -11.14 27.28
N LEU A 378 4.98 -9.85 27.07
CA LEU A 378 5.27 -8.79 28.05
C LEU A 378 4.55 -8.97 29.38
N GLU A 379 3.44 -9.71 29.40
CA GLU A 379 2.71 -10.01 30.63
C GLU A 379 3.30 -11.19 31.43
N HIS A 380 4.26 -11.91 30.86
CA HIS A 380 4.91 -13.06 31.53
C HIS A 380 5.71 -12.62 32.76
N PRO A 381 5.62 -13.32 33.91
CA PRO A 381 6.32 -12.93 35.15
C PRO A 381 7.84 -12.78 35.01
N ASP A 382 8.48 -13.65 34.22
CA ASP A 382 9.93 -13.57 34.00
C ASP A 382 10.31 -12.37 33.13
N VAL A 383 9.44 -11.92 32.23
CA VAL A 383 9.66 -10.72 31.42
C VAL A 383 9.53 -9.47 32.29
N LYS A 384 8.49 -9.40 33.11
CA LYS A 384 8.31 -8.32 34.10
C LYS A 384 9.51 -8.20 35.04
N SER A 385 10.02 -9.33 35.53
CA SER A 385 11.21 -9.38 36.38
C SER A 385 12.47 -8.87 35.68
N GLN A 386 12.62 -9.15 34.38
CA GLN A 386 13.75 -8.64 33.57
C GLN A 386 13.67 -7.13 33.39
N LEU A 387 12.49 -6.59 33.11
CA LEU A 387 12.28 -5.14 32.95
C LEU A 387 12.51 -4.40 34.27
N GLU A 388 12.01 -4.93 35.40
CA GLU A 388 12.24 -4.35 36.73
C GLU A 388 13.72 -4.29 37.10
N ALA A 389 14.54 -5.24 36.65
CA ALA A 389 15.98 -5.26 36.93
C ALA A 389 16.78 -4.19 36.16
N GLN A 390 16.16 -3.51 35.19
CA GLN A 390 16.80 -2.47 34.38
C GLN A 390 16.59 -1.04 34.92
N GLY A 391 15.61 -0.83 35.82
CA GLY A 391 15.32 0.44 36.50
C GLY A 391 15.88 0.51 37.91
#